data_AF-A0A2K6EQJ3-F1
#
_entry.id   AF-A0A2K6EQJ3-F1
#
_cell.length_a   1.000
_cell.length_b   1.000
_cell.length_c   1.000
_cell.angle_alpha   90.00
_cell.angle_beta   90.00
_cell.angle_gamma   90.00
#
_symmetry.space_group_name_H-M   'P 1'
#
loop_
_entity.id
_entity.type
_entity.pdbx_description
1 polymer ?
#
loop_
_entity_poly.entity_id
_entity_poly.type
_entity_poly.pdbx_seq_one_letter_code
_entity_poly.pdbx_strand_id
1 'polypeptide(L)'
;MESVLPAASFLYWVGAGTVAYVVLRVSYSLFTALRVWGVGNEAGVGPGLGEWAVVTGSTDGIGKSYAEELAKRGMKVVLISRSQDKLNQVSSEIMNNVGMAYEYPEYFLDVPDLDNIIKKLININVLSVCKMTRLVLPGMVERSKGVILNISSASGMFPVPLLTVYSAAKAFVDFFSQCLHEEYRSKGIFVQCVLPYFVATKMAKIRKPTFDKPSSETFVKYAIKTVGLQSRTNGYPIHSLMGSIFSILPSWIYLKIVVGVHKSIRARFLKKTKKN
;
A
#
# COMPACT_ATOMS: atom_id res chain seq x y z
N MET A 1 -11.89 -57.36 25.58
CA MET A 1 -12.66 -56.23 25.00
C MET A 1 -11.66 -55.10 24.83
N GLU A 2 -10.79 -55.23 23.83
CA GLU A 2 -9.72 -54.25 23.59
C GLU A 2 -10.26 -53.14 22.70
N SER A 3 -10.16 -51.92 23.22
CA SER A 3 -10.57 -50.68 22.58
C SER A 3 -9.67 -50.41 21.38
N VAL A 4 -10.12 -50.81 20.20
CA VAL A 4 -9.57 -50.33 18.92
C VAL A 4 -10.02 -48.87 18.77
N LEU A 5 -9.33 -47.96 19.45
CA LEU A 5 -9.27 -46.57 18.98
C LEU A 5 -8.67 -46.65 17.58
N PRO A 6 -9.41 -46.28 16.52
CA PRO A 6 -8.86 -46.35 15.19
C PRO A 6 -7.64 -45.45 15.19
N ALA A 7 -6.56 -45.92 14.59
CA ALA A 7 -5.38 -45.13 14.28
C ALA A 7 -5.82 -43.92 13.45
N ALA A 8 -6.29 -42.87 14.10
CA ALA A 8 -6.38 -41.52 13.57
C ALA A 8 -4.92 -41.13 13.37
N SER A 9 -4.42 -41.56 12.22
CA SER A 9 -3.05 -41.46 11.78
C SER A 9 -2.54 -40.04 11.95
N PHE A 10 -1.23 -39.86 12.08
CA PHE A 10 -0.58 -38.54 12.08
C PHE A 10 -1.20 -37.54 11.08
N LEU A 11 -1.62 -38.02 9.91
CA LEU A 11 -2.31 -37.25 8.87
C LEU A 11 -3.67 -36.68 9.30
N TYR A 12 -4.46 -37.40 10.12
CA TYR A 12 -5.71 -36.89 10.67
C TYR A 12 -5.47 -35.66 11.55
N TRP A 13 -4.52 -35.73 12.48
CA TRP A 13 -4.22 -34.62 13.38
C TRP A 13 -3.59 -33.43 12.66
N VAL A 14 -2.75 -33.69 11.65
CA VAL A 14 -2.25 -32.64 10.73
C VAL A 14 -3.42 -31.98 9.98
N GLY A 15 -4.36 -32.77 9.47
CA GLY A 15 -5.56 -32.29 8.78
C GLY A 15 -6.44 -31.45 9.70
N ALA A 16 -6.78 -31.96 10.88
CA ALA A 16 -7.58 -31.26 11.89
C ALA A 16 -6.92 -29.95 12.34
N GLY A 17 -5.61 -29.97 12.61
CA GLY A 17 -4.84 -28.78 12.95
C GLY A 17 -4.83 -27.74 11.83
N THR A 18 -4.70 -28.17 10.58
CA THR A 18 -4.75 -27.29 9.40
C THR A 18 -6.13 -26.64 9.27
N VAL A 19 -7.21 -27.41 9.41
CA VAL A 19 -8.59 -26.87 9.37
C VAL A 19 -8.81 -25.86 10.50
N ALA A 20 -8.39 -26.19 11.73
CA ALA A 20 -8.50 -25.29 12.87
C ALA A 20 -7.74 -23.96 12.64
N TYR A 21 -6.52 -24.03 12.12
CA TYR A 21 -5.73 -22.85 11.76
C TYR A 21 -6.41 -21.99 10.69
N VAL A 22 -6.95 -22.60 9.63
CA VAL A 22 -7.68 -21.89 8.57
C VAL A 22 -8.94 -21.24 9.12
N VAL A 23 -9.72 -21.95 9.94
CA VAL A 23 -10.93 -21.41 10.59
C VAL A 23 -10.57 -20.23 11.48
N LEU A 24 -9.54 -20.34 12.33
CA LEU A 24 -9.09 -19.25 13.18
C LEU A 24 -8.69 -18.02 12.35
N ARG A 25 -7.93 -18.22 11.27
CA ARG A 25 -7.49 -17.16 10.36
C ARG A 25 -8.67 -16.46 9.66
N VAL A 26 -9.65 -17.24 9.17
CA VAL A 26 -10.86 -16.70 8.53
C VAL A 26 -11.70 -15.94 9.54
N SER A 27 -11.96 -16.51 10.72
CA SER A 27 -12.69 -15.85 11.81
C SER A 27 -12.02 -14.55 12.23
N TYR A 28 -10.69 -14.53 12.39
CA TYR A 28 -9.94 -13.31 12.69
C TYR A 28 -10.05 -12.27 11.57
N SER A 29 -10.01 -12.69 10.30
CA SER A 29 -10.20 -11.80 9.16
C SER A 29 -11.61 -11.20 9.13
N LEU A 30 -12.64 -12.00 9.39
CA LEU A 30 -14.04 -11.54 9.48
C LEU A 30 -14.24 -10.59 10.66
N PHE A 31 -13.69 -10.91 11.82
CA PHE A 31 -13.72 -10.03 12.99
C PHE A 31 -13.05 -8.69 12.70
N THR A 32 -11.87 -8.72 12.07
CA THR A 32 -11.15 -7.50 11.68
C THR A 32 -11.96 -6.69 10.66
N ALA A 33 -12.59 -7.35 9.69
CA ALA A 33 -13.45 -6.69 8.71
C ALA A 33 -14.67 -6.04 9.38
N LEU A 34 -15.35 -6.75 10.29
CA LEU A 34 -16.48 -6.19 11.05
C LEU A 34 -16.03 -5.02 11.92
N ARG A 35 -14.90 -5.15 12.63
CA ARG A 35 -14.34 -4.11 13.48
C ARG A 35 -13.96 -2.85 12.69
N VAL A 36 -13.39 -2.98 11.50
CA VAL A 36 -12.90 -1.84 10.71
C VAL A 36 -14.00 -1.22 9.86
N TRP A 37 -14.85 -2.04 9.24
CA TRP A 37 -15.82 -1.59 8.24
C TRP A 37 -17.26 -1.50 8.75
N GLY A 38 -17.61 -2.28 9.79
CA GLY A 38 -18.96 -2.32 10.36
C GLY A 38 -19.12 -1.50 11.64
N VAL A 39 -18.12 -1.55 12.53
CA VAL A 39 -18.14 -0.88 13.85
C VAL A 39 -17.11 0.23 13.96
N GLY A 40 -16.15 0.27 13.02
CA GLY A 40 -15.06 1.23 13.01
C GLY A 40 -15.61 2.63 12.86
N ASN A 41 -15.57 3.38 13.96
CA ASN A 41 -15.87 4.80 13.91
C ASN A 41 -14.70 5.49 13.21
N GLU A 42 -14.98 6.50 12.38
CA GLU A 42 -13.93 7.33 11.79
C GLU A 42 -13.09 7.88 12.93
N ALA A 43 -11.85 7.41 13.08
CA ALA A 43 -11.00 7.80 14.19
C ALA A 43 -10.58 9.27 14.02
N GLY A 44 -11.48 10.21 14.30
CA GLY A 44 -11.25 11.64 14.46
C GLY A 44 -10.28 12.29 13.48
N VAL A 45 -10.15 11.78 12.24
CA VAL A 45 -9.15 12.29 11.31
C VAL A 45 -9.54 13.73 10.96
N GLY A 46 -8.72 14.66 11.43
CA GLY A 46 -9.00 16.09 11.46
C GLY A 46 -8.05 16.79 12.44
N PRO A 47 -8.33 18.07 12.79
CA PRO A 47 -7.48 18.89 13.65
C PRO A 47 -7.16 18.27 15.01
N GLY A 48 -8.01 17.38 15.51
CA GLY A 48 -7.78 16.62 16.73
C GLY A 48 -6.54 15.72 16.70
N LEU A 49 -6.06 15.31 15.53
CA LEU A 49 -4.79 14.58 15.38
C LEU A 49 -3.58 15.50 15.17
N GLY A 50 -3.83 16.76 14.83
CA GLY A 50 -2.86 17.80 14.52
C GLY A 50 -3.48 18.79 13.53
N GLU A 51 -3.20 20.08 13.65
CA GLU A 51 -3.80 21.09 12.75
C GLU A 51 -3.33 20.99 11.30
N TRP A 52 -2.13 20.44 11.08
CA TRP A 52 -1.44 20.46 9.80
C TRP A 52 -1.30 19.05 9.22
N ALA A 53 -1.55 18.92 7.92
CA ALA A 53 -1.27 17.73 7.13
C ALA A 53 -0.29 18.08 6.01
N VAL A 54 0.81 17.34 5.92
CA VAL A 54 1.73 17.44 4.78
C VAL A 54 1.43 16.28 3.84
N VAL A 55 1.06 16.58 2.59
CA VAL A 55 0.70 15.56 1.60
C VAL A 55 1.67 15.63 0.43
N THR A 56 2.43 14.56 0.25
CA THR A 56 3.29 14.38 -0.92
C THR A 56 2.55 13.75 -2.09
N GLY A 57 2.92 14.13 -3.31
CA GLY A 57 2.30 13.57 -4.51
C GLY A 57 0.85 14.02 -4.69
N SER A 58 0.54 15.24 -4.27
CA SER A 58 -0.81 15.79 -4.17
C SER A 58 -1.40 16.35 -5.47
N THR A 59 -0.68 16.25 -6.59
CA THR A 59 -1.13 16.81 -7.88
C THR A 59 -2.16 15.93 -8.60
N ASP A 60 -2.20 14.62 -8.30
CA ASP A 60 -3.12 13.69 -8.95
C ASP A 60 -3.37 12.43 -8.10
N GLY A 61 -4.40 11.66 -8.46
CA GLY A 61 -4.71 10.35 -7.88
C GLY A 61 -4.88 10.35 -6.37
N ILE A 62 -4.35 9.31 -5.71
CA ILE A 62 -4.54 9.06 -4.27
C ILE A 62 -4.05 10.24 -3.42
N GLY A 63 -2.87 10.80 -3.72
CA GLY A 63 -2.32 11.93 -2.96
C GLY A 63 -3.18 13.17 -3.05
N LYS A 64 -3.69 13.49 -4.25
CA LYS A 64 -4.65 14.60 -4.44
C LYS A 64 -5.93 14.37 -3.61
N SER A 65 -6.50 13.18 -3.70
CA SER A 65 -7.73 12.87 -2.96
C SER A 65 -7.53 12.90 -1.44
N TYR A 66 -6.35 12.50 -0.92
CA TYR A 66 -6.02 12.71 0.50
C TYR A 66 -5.94 14.19 0.86
N ALA A 67 -5.28 15.02 0.04
CA ALA A 67 -5.19 16.45 0.31
C ALA A 67 -6.59 17.11 0.36
N GLU A 68 -7.45 16.81 -0.61
CA GLU A 68 -8.83 17.33 -0.64
C GLU A 68 -9.68 16.84 0.55
N GLU A 69 -9.57 15.57 0.90
CA GLU A 69 -10.35 14.99 2.00
C GLU A 69 -9.88 15.50 3.38
N LEU A 70 -8.57 15.66 3.59
CA LEU A 70 -8.02 16.24 4.82
C LEU A 70 -8.39 17.74 4.95
N ALA A 71 -8.41 18.47 3.84
CA ALA A 71 -8.89 19.86 3.83
C ALA A 71 -10.39 19.95 4.19
N LYS A 72 -11.24 19.06 3.63
CA LYS A 72 -12.67 18.97 4.00
C LYS A 72 -12.89 18.67 5.48
N ARG A 73 -11.95 17.96 6.10
CA ARG A 73 -11.94 17.65 7.54
C ARG A 73 -11.37 18.79 8.40
N GLY A 74 -11.04 19.94 7.81
CA GLY A 74 -10.62 21.16 8.51
C GLY A 74 -9.12 21.25 8.82
N MET A 75 -8.29 20.38 8.25
CA MET A 75 -6.83 20.46 8.42
C MET A 75 -6.22 21.49 7.48
N LYS A 76 -5.15 22.16 7.92
CA LYS A 76 -4.29 23.02 7.09
C LYS A 76 -3.36 22.12 6.28
N VAL A 77 -3.50 22.10 4.95
CA VAL A 77 -2.79 21.14 4.09
C VAL A 77 -1.60 21.81 3.39
N VAL A 78 -0.40 21.26 3.57
CA VAL A 78 0.82 21.63 2.83
C VAL A 78 1.05 20.62 1.71
N LEU A 79 1.23 21.12 0.48
CA LEU A 79 1.32 20.30 -0.73
C LEU A 79 2.77 20.14 -1.22
N ILE A 80 3.19 18.87 -1.27
CA ILE A 80 4.41 18.24 -1.78
C ILE A 80 4.47 17.87 -3.27
N SER A 81 5.07 18.62 -4.22
CA SER A 81 5.14 18.14 -5.63
C SER A 81 6.34 18.61 -6.48
N ARG A 82 6.47 18.03 -7.69
CA ARG A 82 7.65 18.06 -8.60
C ARG A 82 7.86 19.35 -9.40
N SER A 83 6.87 20.24 -9.51
CA SER A 83 6.99 21.45 -10.33
C SER A 83 7.49 22.63 -9.50
N GLN A 84 8.61 23.24 -9.90
CA GLN A 84 9.08 24.50 -9.33
C GLN A 84 9.87 25.25 -10.39
N ASP A 85 9.51 26.47 -10.75
CA ASP A 85 10.37 27.36 -11.56
C ASP A 85 11.48 28.06 -10.74
N LYS A 86 11.78 27.84 -9.45
CA LYS A 86 12.66 26.79 -8.90
C LYS A 86 13.25 27.28 -7.55
N LEU A 87 13.06 26.55 -6.46
CA LEU A 87 13.74 26.71 -5.15
C LEU A 87 15.10 25.98 -5.23
N ASN A 88 15.91 26.49 -6.15
CA ASN A 88 17.05 25.81 -6.73
C ASN A 88 18.09 25.38 -5.71
N GLN A 89 18.71 24.24 -6.02
CA GLN A 89 20.03 23.82 -5.57
C GLN A 89 20.14 22.98 -4.30
N VAL A 90 19.14 22.96 -3.40
CA VAL A 90 19.03 21.91 -2.35
C VAL A 90 17.81 21.00 -2.57
N SER A 91 16.79 21.47 -3.29
CA SER A 91 15.51 20.77 -3.43
C SER A 91 15.49 19.62 -4.46
N SER A 92 16.54 19.51 -5.28
CA SER A 92 16.70 18.47 -6.32
C SER A 92 16.70 17.05 -5.75
N GLU A 93 17.06 16.88 -4.47
CA GLU A 93 17.18 15.57 -3.84
C GLU A 93 15.99 15.18 -2.95
N ILE A 94 15.03 16.06 -2.69
CA ILE A 94 14.00 15.86 -1.65
C ILE A 94 12.55 16.05 -2.14
N MET A 95 12.28 16.58 -3.35
CA MET A 95 10.91 16.96 -3.75
C MET A 95 10.19 16.02 -4.76
N ASN A 96 10.65 14.79 -4.97
CA ASN A 96 10.10 13.88 -5.99
C ASN A 96 9.08 12.84 -5.47
N ASN A 97 8.25 13.18 -4.49
CA ASN A 97 7.40 12.19 -3.82
C ASN A 97 6.04 11.93 -4.51
N VAL A 98 6.06 11.69 -5.82
CA VAL A 98 4.94 11.03 -6.51
C VAL A 98 5.36 9.60 -6.76
N GLY A 99 4.72 8.62 -6.13
CA GLY A 99 5.02 7.20 -6.37
C GLY A 99 5.10 6.92 -7.87
N MET A 100 6.21 6.32 -8.31
CA MET A 100 6.43 5.97 -9.72
C MET A 100 6.41 4.45 -9.85
N ALA A 101 5.73 3.96 -10.88
CA ALA A 101 5.78 2.58 -11.32
C ALA A 101 6.40 2.50 -12.73
N TYR A 102 6.59 1.28 -13.22
CA TYR A 102 7.00 1.05 -14.61
C TYR A 102 5.94 1.58 -15.56
N GLU A 103 6.34 1.99 -16.76
CA GLU A 103 5.38 2.38 -17.80
C GLU A 103 4.49 1.20 -18.23
N TYR A 104 5.07 0.00 -18.28
CA TYR A 104 4.41 -1.26 -18.56
C TYR A 104 5.22 -2.41 -17.92
N PRO A 105 4.63 -3.60 -17.69
CA PRO A 105 5.39 -4.73 -17.18
C PRO A 105 6.43 -5.20 -18.20
N GLU A 106 7.69 -5.33 -17.78
CA GLU A 106 8.80 -5.76 -18.64
C GLU A 106 9.78 -6.65 -17.86
N TYR A 107 10.44 -7.58 -18.55
CA TYR A 107 11.52 -8.37 -17.98
C TYR A 107 12.66 -7.46 -17.56
N PHE A 108 13.28 -7.78 -16.42
CA PHE A 108 14.23 -6.88 -15.77
C PHE A 108 15.34 -6.36 -16.69
N LEU A 109 15.95 -7.25 -17.49
CA LEU A 109 17.02 -6.88 -18.43
C LEU A 109 16.53 -6.17 -19.70
N ASP A 110 15.24 -6.28 -20.01
CA ASP A 110 14.62 -5.68 -21.20
C ASP A 110 14.03 -4.28 -20.91
N VAL A 111 14.14 -3.82 -19.67
CA VAL A 111 13.69 -2.48 -19.26
C VAL A 111 14.56 -1.43 -19.96
N PRO A 112 13.98 -0.52 -20.76
CA PRO A 112 14.75 0.55 -21.39
C PRO A 112 15.37 1.48 -20.35
N ASP A 113 16.63 1.88 -20.53
CA ASP A 113 17.34 2.79 -19.60
C ASP A 113 17.31 2.27 -18.13
N LEU A 114 17.56 0.96 -17.97
CA LEU A 114 17.37 0.22 -16.71
C LEU A 114 18.03 0.91 -15.51
N ASP A 115 19.29 1.34 -15.63
CA ASP A 115 20.03 1.98 -14.52
C ASP A 115 19.34 3.24 -14.01
N ASN A 116 18.87 4.10 -14.91
CA ASN A 116 18.13 5.30 -14.52
C ASN A 116 16.77 4.94 -13.96
N ILE A 117 16.07 3.94 -14.50
CA ILE A 117 14.79 3.49 -13.94
C ILE A 117 14.97 2.94 -12.53
N ILE A 118 16.02 2.16 -12.27
CA ILE A 118 16.37 1.69 -10.91
C ILE A 118 16.58 2.88 -9.98
N LYS A 119 17.48 3.80 -10.33
CA LYS A 119 17.79 5.00 -9.52
C LYS A 119 16.53 5.80 -9.24
N LYS A 120 15.71 6.06 -10.26
CA LYS A 120 14.46 6.83 -10.09
C LYS A 120 13.45 6.11 -9.21
N LEU A 121 13.22 4.80 -9.41
CA LEU A 121 12.26 4.04 -8.60
C LEU A 121 12.67 3.99 -7.12
N ILE A 122 13.95 3.77 -6.83
CA ILE A 122 14.48 3.77 -5.46
C ILE A 122 14.37 5.17 -4.85
N ASN A 123 14.83 6.22 -5.55
CA ASN A 123 14.80 7.57 -5.00
C ASN A 123 13.37 8.05 -4.70
N ILE A 124 12.43 7.75 -5.60
CA ILE A 124 11.04 8.21 -5.51
C ILE A 124 10.18 7.40 -4.55
N ASN A 125 10.39 6.09 -4.44
CA ASN A 125 9.54 5.24 -3.61
C ASN A 125 10.17 4.90 -2.24
N VAL A 126 11.50 4.94 -2.11
CA VAL A 126 12.23 4.53 -0.90
C VAL A 126 12.85 5.73 -0.20
N LEU A 127 13.82 6.38 -0.85
CA LEU A 127 14.61 7.45 -0.22
C LEU A 127 13.73 8.63 0.24
N SER A 128 12.80 9.01 -0.62
CA SER A 128 11.73 9.98 -0.37
C SER A 128 10.98 9.76 0.95
N VAL A 129 10.51 8.54 1.18
CA VAL A 129 9.72 8.16 2.35
C VAL A 129 10.57 8.25 3.61
N CYS A 130 11.81 7.77 3.55
CA CYS A 130 12.76 7.87 4.65
C CYS A 130 13.11 9.33 4.99
N LYS A 131 13.44 10.15 3.98
CA LYS A 131 13.79 11.57 4.18
C LYS A 131 12.61 12.37 4.73
N MET A 132 11.41 12.22 4.18
CA MET A 132 10.22 12.91 4.68
C MET A 132 9.87 12.50 6.11
N THR A 133 9.97 11.20 6.41
CA THR A 133 9.73 10.71 7.77
C THR A 133 10.74 11.32 8.74
N ARG A 134 12.03 11.31 8.41
CA ARG A 134 13.09 11.93 9.22
C ARG A 134 12.84 13.42 9.47
N LEU A 135 12.29 14.14 8.50
CA LEU A 135 11.99 15.57 8.63
C LEU A 135 10.86 15.86 9.61
N VAL A 136 9.76 15.08 9.58
CA VAL A 136 8.56 15.37 10.38
C VAL A 136 8.56 14.69 11.75
N LEU A 137 9.22 13.53 11.86
CA LEU A 137 9.12 12.66 13.04
C LEU A 137 9.66 13.30 14.33
N PRO A 138 10.82 14.01 14.36
CA PRO A 138 11.31 14.63 15.59
C PRO A 138 10.29 15.57 16.24
N GLY A 139 9.68 16.45 15.44
CA GLY A 139 8.65 17.36 15.94
C GLY A 139 7.37 16.64 16.37
N MET A 140 6.99 15.54 15.73
CA MET A 140 5.84 14.75 16.20
C MET A 140 6.14 14.07 17.55
N VAL A 141 7.37 13.57 17.75
CA VAL A 141 7.82 12.96 19.01
C VAL A 141 7.88 13.98 20.13
N GLU A 142 8.40 15.18 19.88
CA GLU A 142 8.41 16.29 20.85
C GLU A 142 6.99 16.62 21.36
N ARG A 143 6.01 16.58 20.45
CA ARG A 143 4.59 16.77 20.80
C ARG A 143 3.90 15.52 21.33
N SER A 144 4.60 14.37 21.37
CA SER A 144 4.05 13.04 21.69
C SER A 144 2.76 12.71 20.93
N LYS A 145 2.65 13.21 19.69
CA LYS A 145 1.42 13.14 18.90
C LYS A 145 1.69 13.35 17.42
N GLY A 146 1.30 12.36 16.62
CA GLY A 146 1.35 12.47 15.16
C GLY A 146 0.87 11.21 14.46
N VAL A 147 0.56 11.38 13.18
CA VAL A 147 0.17 10.27 12.29
C VAL A 147 1.00 10.35 11.02
N ILE A 148 1.57 9.21 10.60
CA ILE A 148 2.28 9.06 9.32
C ILE A 148 1.55 8.01 8.50
N LEU A 149 1.11 8.40 7.29
CA LEU A 149 0.48 7.48 6.33
C LEU A 149 1.43 7.27 5.15
N ASN A 150 2.01 6.06 5.06
CA ASN A 150 2.87 5.69 3.95
C ASN A 150 2.09 4.86 2.92
N ILE A 151 2.12 5.30 1.67
CA ILE A 151 1.40 4.63 0.57
C ILE A 151 2.33 3.63 -0.13
N SER A 152 2.19 2.36 0.25
CA SER A 152 2.80 1.23 -0.43
C SER A 152 1.91 0.73 -1.59
N SER A 153 1.75 -0.58 -1.74
CA SER A 153 0.96 -1.25 -2.78
C SER A 153 0.77 -2.72 -2.40
N ALA A 154 -0.28 -3.36 -2.89
CA ALA A 154 -0.41 -4.82 -2.86
C ALA A 154 0.80 -5.54 -3.49
N SER A 155 1.54 -4.88 -4.39
CA SER A 155 2.81 -5.39 -4.93
C SER A 155 3.98 -5.40 -3.95
N GLY A 156 3.81 -4.81 -2.76
CA GLY A 156 4.74 -4.96 -1.63
C GLY A 156 4.36 -6.11 -0.69
N MET A 157 3.15 -6.67 -0.81
CA MET A 157 2.71 -7.81 0.00
C MET A 157 3.26 -9.14 -0.52
N PHE A 158 3.47 -9.23 -1.83
CA PHE A 158 3.89 -10.44 -2.52
C PHE A 158 4.78 -10.08 -3.71
N PRO A 159 5.67 -10.98 -4.17
CA PRO A 159 6.52 -10.72 -5.33
C PRO A 159 5.71 -10.54 -6.61
N VAL A 160 5.98 -9.47 -7.36
CA VAL A 160 5.29 -9.18 -8.62
C VAL A 160 6.28 -9.16 -9.79
N PRO A 161 6.45 -10.30 -10.50
CA PRO A 161 7.32 -10.38 -11.67
C PRO A 161 6.95 -9.37 -12.75
N LEU A 162 7.94 -8.97 -13.56
CA LEU A 162 7.84 -7.90 -14.57
C LEU A 162 7.66 -6.47 -13.99
N LEU A 163 7.61 -6.31 -12.67
CA LEU A 163 7.67 -5.03 -11.94
C LEU A 163 8.70 -5.09 -10.80
N THR A 164 9.80 -5.82 -11.02
CA THR A 164 10.73 -6.29 -9.98
C THR A 164 11.16 -5.20 -9.00
N VAL A 165 11.71 -4.09 -9.50
CA VAL A 165 12.25 -3.01 -8.65
C VAL A 165 11.13 -2.28 -7.92
N TYR A 166 9.97 -2.12 -8.57
CA TYR A 166 8.81 -1.45 -7.97
C TYR A 166 8.22 -2.29 -6.84
N SER A 167 8.03 -3.60 -7.06
CA SER A 167 7.56 -4.55 -6.04
C SER A 167 8.49 -4.56 -4.83
N ALA A 168 9.82 -4.63 -5.06
CA ALA A 168 10.81 -4.55 -4.00
C ALA A 168 10.76 -3.22 -3.23
N ALA A 169 10.67 -2.08 -3.92
CA ALA A 169 10.54 -0.77 -3.30
C ALA A 169 9.26 -0.65 -2.45
N LYS A 170 8.15 -1.26 -2.89
CA LYS A 170 6.89 -1.26 -2.12
C LYS A 170 6.94 -2.19 -0.91
N ALA A 171 7.63 -3.32 -1.00
CA ALA A 171 7.92 -4.17 0.15
C ALA A 171 8.79 -3.42 1.18
N PHE A 172 9.79 -2.65 0.73
CA PHE A 172 10.57 -1.77 1.61
C PHE A 172 9.66 -0.81 2.39
N VAL A 173 8.77 -0.08 1.71
CA VAL A 173 7.87 0.88 2.36
C VAL A 173 6.93 0.19 3.36
N ASP A 174 6.50 -1.05 3.07
CA ASP A 174 5.70 -1.85 4.00
C ASP A 174 6.45 -2.14 5.29
N PHE A 175 7.63 -2.77 5.19
CA PHE A 175 8.44 -3.09 6.37
C PHE A 175 8.93 -1.85 7.11
N PHE A 176 9.39 -0.81 6.39
CA PHE A 176 9.79 0.46 6.98
C PHE A 176 8.69 1.06 7.87
N SER A 177 7.45 1.04 7.38
CA SER A 177 6.30 1.58 8.12
C SER A 177 5.93 0.74 9.34
N GLN A 178 6.05 -0.59 9.24
CA GLN A 178 5.79 -1.50 10.35
C GLN A 178 6.82 -1.32 11.47
N CYS A 179 8.11 -1.29 11.12
CA CYS A 179 9.18 -1.04 12.10
C CYS A 179 8.98 0.30 12.81
N LEU A 180 8.75 1.38 12.06
CA LEU A 180 8.51 2.70 12.63
C LEU A 180 7.28 2.75 13.54
N HIS A 181 6.21 2.02 13.20
CA HIS A 181 5.05 1.98 14.07
C HIS A 181 5.42 1.41 15.43
N GLU A 182 6.10 0.26 15.47
CA GLU A 182 6.48 -0.38 16.74
C GLU A 182 7.50 0.46 17.53
N GLU A 183 8.45 1.11 16.85
CA GLU A 183 9.47 1.96 17.48
C GLU A 183 8.90 3.23 18.15
N TYR A 184 7.83 3.80 17.58
CA TYR A 184 7.32 5.12 17.99
C TYR A 184 5.88 5.12 18.53
N ARG A 185 5.18 3.97 18.53
CA ARG A 185 3.81 3.88 19.06
C ARG A 185 3.72 4.29 20.52
N SER A 186 4.69 3.87 21.35
CA SER A 186 4.75 4.26 22.77
C SER A 186 4.99 5.75 22.98
N LYS A 187 5.44 6.47 21.94
CA LYS A 187 5.67 7.92 21.92
C LYS A 187 4.48 8.69 21.32
N GLY A 188 3.32 8.05 21.21
CA GLY A 188 2.09 8.67 20.68
C GLY A 188 2.07 8.86 19.17
N ILE A 189 2.95 8.17 18.42
CA ILE A 189 3.02 8.26 16.96
C ILE A 189 2.36 7.04 16.32
N PHE A 190 1.31 7.27 15.54
CA PHE A 190 0.68 6.21 14.76
C PHE A 190 1.23 6.21 13.34
N VAL A 191 1.83 5.09 12.92
CA VAL A 191 2.34 4.92 11.56
C VAL A 191 1.51 3.86 10.88
N GLN A 192 0.93 4.19 9.73
CA GLN A 192 0.13 3.29 8.93
C GLN A 192 0.75 3.09 7.55
N CYS A 193 0.87 1.82 7.16
CA CYS A 193 1.11 1.45 5.77
C CYS A 193 -0.20 1.11 5.06
N VAL A 194 -0.47 1.80 3.94
CA VAL A 194 -1.62 1.52 3.08
C VAL A 194 -1.13 0.80 1.82
N LEU A 195 -1.67 -0.39 1.57
CA LEU A 195 -1.28 -1.31 0.49
C LEU A 195 -2.41 -1.48 -0.53
N PRO A 196 -2.72 -0.44 -1.33
CA PRO A 196 -3.83 -0.51 -2.28
C PRO A 196 -3.56 -1.54 -3.37
N TYR A 197 -4.64 -2.19 -3.83
CA TYR A 197 -4.68 -2.79 -5.16
C TYR A 197 -4.93 -1.68 -6.20
N PHE A 198 -5.38 -2.01 -7.41
CA PHE A 198 -5.61 -1.00 -8.45
C PHE A 198 -6.63 0.04 -8.01
N VAL A 199 -6.27 1.32 -8.17
CA VAL A 199 -7.14 2.49 -8.00
C VAL A 199 -7.13 3.24 -9.33
N ALA A 200 -8.30 3.70 -9.77
CA ALA A 200 -8.46 4.42 -11.03
C ALA A 200 -7.73 5.76 -10.97
N THR A 201 -6.54 5.80 -11.56
CA THR A 201 -5.62 6.95 -11.58
C THR A 201 -4.88 7.01 -12.91
N LYS A 202 -4.30 8.17 -13.23
CA LYS A 202 -3.46 8.33 -14.43
C LYS A 202 -2.24 7.41 -14.40
N MET A 203 -1.59 7.27 -13.24
CA MET A 203 -0.44 6.38 -13.05
C MET A 203 -0.78 4.93 -13.39
N ALA A 204 -1.92 4.43 -12.91
CA ALA A 204 -2.35 3.06 -13.17
C ALA A 204 -2.92 2.84 -14.59
N LYS A 205 -3.01 3.91 -15.41
CA LYS A 205 -3.61 3.91 -16.76
C LYS A 205 -5.06 3.41 -16.78
N ILE A 206 -5.80 3.61 -15.68
CA ILE A 206 -7.22 3.23 -15.53
C ILE A 206 -8.06 4.50 -15.45
N ARG A 207 -8.97 4.67 -16.42
CA ARG A 207 -9.83 5.87 -16.52
C ARG A 207 -11.20 5.69 -15.89
N LYS A 208 -11.81 4.51 -16.04
CA LYS A 208 -13.16 4.22 -15.55
C LYS A 208 -13.05 3.44 -14.24
N PRO A 209 -13.55 3.98 -13.12
CA PRO A 209 -13.65 3.23 -11.87
C PRO A 209 -14.55 2.01 -12.03
N THR A 210 -14.19 0.93 -11.35
CA THR A 210 -15.01 -0.27 -11.16
C THR A 210 -15.08 -0.61 -9.68
N PHE A 211 -15.91 -1.57 -9.31
CA PHE A 211 -16.07 -2.00 -7.92
C PHE A 211 -14.75 -2.44 -7.28
N ASP A 212 -13.93 -3.20 -7.99
CA ASP A 212 -12.60 -3.65 -7.55
C ASP A 212 -11.48 -2.61 -7.79
N LYS A 213 -11.76 -1.59 -8.62
CA LYS A 213 -10.82 -0.50 -8.96
C LYS A 213 -11.48 0.85 -8.71
N PRO A 214 -11.68 1.24 -7.44
CA PRO A 214 -12.41 2.45 -7.09
C PRO A 214 -11.70 3.72 -7.63
N SER A 215 -12.43 4.83 -7.67
CA SER A 215 -11.80 6.15 -7.89
C SER A 215 -10.88 6.49 -6.71
N SER A 216 -9.92 7.40 -6.90
CA SER A 216 -9.05 7.84 -5.81
C SER A 216 -9.82 8.48 -4.65
N GLU A 217 -10.89 9.22 -4.94
CA GLU A 217 -11.74 9.86 -3.93
C GLU A 217 -12.50 8.80 -3.13
N THR A 218 -13.08 7.82 -3.81
CA THR A 218 -13.78 6.71 -3.14
C THR A 218 -12.80 5.92 -2.30
N PHE A 219 -11.63 5.57 -2.84
CA PHE A 219 -10.59 4.86 -2.12
C PHE A 219 -10.19 5.60 -0.83
N VAL A 220 -9.86 6.89 -0.92
CA VAL A 220 -9.44 7.69 0.24
C VAL A 220 -10.53 7.81 1.30
N LYS A 221 -11.80 7.98 0.90
CA LYS A 221 -12.94 8.01 1.84
C LYS A 221 -13.02 6.75 2.71
N TYR A 222 -12.68 5.58 2.17
CA TYR A 222 -12.60 4.35 2.95
C TYR A 222 -11.27 4.23 3.70
N ALA A 223 -10.15 4.59 3.06
CA ALA A 223 -8.82 4.43 3.64
C ALA A 223 -8.64 5.26 4.91
N ILE A 224 -9.16 6.49 4.94
CA ILE A 224 -9.13 7.35 6.13
C ILE A 224 -9.82 6.69 7.34
N LYS A 225 -10.87 5.90 7.13
CA LYS A 225 -11.58 5.22 8.23
C LYS A 225 -10.71 4.20 8.96
N THR A 226 -9.65 3.73 8.31
CA THR A 226 -8.73 2.73 8.88
C THR A 226 -7.65 3.33 9.76
N VAL A 227 -7.43 4.64 9.68
CA VAL A 227 -6.40 5.36 10.46
C VAL A 227 -6.68 5.18 11.95
N GLY A 228 -5.64 4.89 12.74
CA GLY A 228 -5.76 4.58 14.16
C GLY A 228 -6.32 3.18 14.49
N LEU A 229 -6.93 2.48 13.52
CA LEU A 229 -7.50 1.14 13.73
C LEU A 229 -6.55 0.02 13.27
N GLN A 230 -5.82 0.24 12.18
CA GLN A 230 -4.87 -0.73 11.63
C GLN A 230 -3.57 -0.04 11.25
N SER A 231 -2.42 -0.52 11.73
CA SER A 231 -1.11 -0.02 11.27
C SER A 231 -0.76 -0.52 9.86
N ARG A 232 -1.44 -1.55 9.38
CA ARG A 232 -1.29 -2.11 8.03
C ARG A 232 -2.64 -2.46 7.43
N THR A 233 -2.95 -1.91 6.26
CA THR A 233 -4.29 -2.03 5.66
C THR A 233 -4.26 -1.94 4.14
N ASN A 234 -5.24 -2.53 3.45
CA ASN A 234 -5.43 -2.30 2.02
C ASN A 234 -6.24 -1.04 1.71
N GLY A 235 -6.78 -0.34 2.72
CA GLY A 235 -7.45 0.96 2.59
C GLY A 235 -8.84 0.91 1.97
N TYR A 236 -9.30 -0.23 1.44
CA TYR A 236 -10.62 -0.38 0.83
C TYR A 236 -11.19 -1.77 1.14
N PRO A 237 -12.50 -1.92 1.43
CA PRO A 237 -13.08 -3.21 1.84
C PRO A 237 -12.84 -4.33 0.81
N ILE A 238 -13.04 -4.03 -0.48
CA ILE A 238 -12.88 -5.03 -1.55
C ILE A 238 -11.42 -5.39 -1.74
N HIS A 239 -10.52 -4.42 -1.59
CA HIS A 239 -9.08 -4.68 -1.61
C HIS A 239 -8.64 -5.55 -0.43
N SER A 240 -9.26 -5.36 0.75
CA SER A 240 -9.00 -6.19 1.93
C SER A 240 -9.49 -7.63 1.72
N LEU A 241 -10.67 -7.81 1.13
CA LEU A 241 -11.19 -9.12 0.74
C LEU A 241 -10.26 -9.82 -0.27
N MET A 242 -9.81 -9.09 -1.31
CA MET A 242 -8.84 -9.61 -2.27
C MET A 242 -7.54 -10.04 -1.58
N GLY A 243 -7.03 -9.21 -0.65
CA GLY A 243 -5.86 -9.53 0.17
C GLY A 243 -6.03 -10.83 0.96
N SER A 244 -7.17 -11.01 1.62
CA SER A 244 -7.48 -12.24 2.36
C SER A 244 -7.48 -13.46 1.43
N ILE A 245 -8.12 -13.38 0.26
CA ILE A 245 -8.15 -14.48 -0.72
C ILE A 245 -6.74 -14.81 -1.21
N PHE A 246 -5.96 -13.80 -1.62
CA PHE A 246 -4.59 -14.02 -2.11
C PHE A 246 -3.67 -14.58 -1.03
N SER A 247 -3.88 -14.26 0.25
CA SER A 247 -3.08 -14.76 1.36
C SER A 247 -3.23 -16.26 1.64
N ILE A 248 -4.28 -16.89 1.09
CA ILE A 248 -4.56 -18.34 1.24
C ILE A 248 -3.98 -19.12 0.06
N LEU A 249 -3.77 -18.47 -1.09
CA LEU A 249 -3.24 -19.14 -2.27
C LEU A 249 -1.77 -19.55 -2.08
N PRO A 250 -1.40 -20.78 -2.49
CA PRO A 250 0.00 -21.16 -2.63
C PRO A 250 0.77 -20.17 -3.52
N SER A 251 2.01 -19.86 -3.14
CA SER A 251 2.85 -18.86 -3.83
C SER A 251 3.00 -19.15 -5.33
N TRP A 252 3.14 -20.41 -5.73
CA TRP A 252 3.28 -20.80 -7.14
C TRP A 252 2.01 -20.54 -7.96
N ILE A 253 0.82 -20.66 -7.37
CA ILE A 253 -0.45 -20.33 -8.03
C ILE A 253 -0.54 -18.81 -8.22
N TYR A 254 -0.28 -18.06 -7.15
CA TYR A 254 -0.25 -16.61 -7.19
C TYR A 254 0.72 -16.10 -8.26
N LEU A 255 1.96 -16.60 -8.28
CA LEU A 255 2.97 -16.21 -9.25
C LEU A 255 2.54 -16.53 -10.69
N LYS A 256 1.95 -17.70 -10.94
CA LYS A 256 1.41 -18.05 -12.27
C LYS A 256 0.34 -17.07 -12.73
N ILE A 257 -0.61 -16.72 -11.85
CA ILE A 257 -1.67 -15.74 -12.15
C ILE A 257 -1.08 -14.38 -12.48
N VAL A 258 -0.20 -13.86 -11.61
CA VAL A 258 0.41 -12.53 -11.77
C VAL A 258 1.25 -12.44 -13.04
N VAL A 259 2.10 -13.43 -13.29
CA VAL A 259 2.90 -13.48 -14.53
C VAL A 259 2.00 -13.51 -15.76
N GLY A 260 0.92 -14.29 -15.75
CA GLY A 260 -0.06 -14.34 -16.84
C GLY A 260 -0.69 -12.98 -17.13
N VAL A 261 -1.17 -12.29 -16.08
CA VAL A 261 -1.75 -10.94 -16.19
C VAL A 261 -0.72 -9.95 -16.75
N HIS A 262 0.51 -9.95 -16.22
CA HIS A 262 1.56 -9.02 -16.64
C HIS A 262 2.05 -9.26 -18.06
N LYS A 263 2.22 -10.53 -18.47
CA LYS A 263 2.51 -10.87 -19.88
C LYS A 263 1.40 -10.38 -20.81
N SER A 264 0.13 -10.50 -20.40
CA SER A 264 -1.00 -9.98 -21.19
C SER A 264 -0.97 -8.45 -21.31
N ILE A 265 -0.72 -7.72 -20.21
CA ILE A 265 -0.58 -6.25 -20.23
C ILE A 265 0.59 -5.83 -21.12
N ARG A 266 1.75 -6.47 -20.96
CA ARG A 266 2.94 -6.25 -21.79
C ARG A 266 2.64 -6.45 -23.27
N ALA A 267 2.05 -7.59 -23.64
CA ALA A 267 1.72 -7.90 -25.02
C ALA A 267 0.78 -6.86 -25.64
N ARG A 268 -0.24 -6.39 -24.90
CA ARG A 268 -1.14 -5.32 -25.35
C ARG A 268 -0.40 -4.00 -25.56
N PHE A 269 0.52 -3.64 -24.65
CA PHE A 269 1.32 -2.44 -24.78
C PHE A 269 2.22 -2.48 -26.02
N LEU A 270 3.03 -3.54 -26.17
CA LEU A 270 3.93 -3.70 -27.31
C LEU A 270 3.19 -3.74 -28.65
N LYS A 271 2.01 -4.36 -28.72
CA LYS A 271 1.16 -4.35 -29.92
C LYS A 271 0.67 -2.95 -30.28
N LYS A 272 0.41 -2.09 -29.29
CA LYS A 272 0.00 -0.70 -29.51
C LYS A 272 1.19 0.15 -29.98
N THR A 273 2.36 -0.04 -29.39
CA THR A 273 3.57 0.71 -29.76
C THR A 273 4.08 0.35 -31.15
N LYS A 274 3.97 -0.91 -31.59
CA LYS A 274 4.33 -1.31 -32.97
C LYS A 274 3.40 -0.77 -34.07
N LYS A 275 2.21 -0.28 -33.71
CA LYS A 275 1.22 0.26 -34.66
C LYS A 275 1.32 1.78 -34.84
N ASN A 276 2.09 2.45 -34.00
CA ASN A 276 2.33 3.88 -34.00
C ASN A 276 3.76 4.15 -34.46
#